data_AF-A0A8H6ZZN1-F1
#
_entry.id   AF-A0A8H6ZZN1-F1
#
_cell.length_a   1.000
_cell.length_b   1.000
_cell.length_c   1.000
_cell.angle_alpha   90.00
_cell.angle_beta   90.00
_cell.angle_gamma   90.00
#
_symmetry.space_group_name_H-M   'P 1'
#
loop_
_entity.id
_entity.type
_entity.pdbx_description
1 polymer ?
#
loop_
_entity_poly.entity_id
_entity_poly.type
_entity_poly.pdbx_seq_one_letter_code
_entity_poly.pdbx_strand_id
1 'polypeptide(L)'
;MPRSRIYHTKAERKAANRAKSARHYAKNKVDILARRHNVRAHLDEDATQALTTQTGPQIASPETDVSWNINRVQQISRELNSFINNSPSAFANIVYMDYIKILETGTDDLTIIEVPLGRIMKWQQQIDKCGNVILQECGAGKEMESLGAVRIIASIAIDYLQDTLCEAMSDPTAMQEAYKRGRLNFQR
;
A
#
# COMPACT_ATOMS: atom_id res chain seq x y z
N MET A 1 -48.83 -22.60 19.97
CA MET A 1 -48.99 -21.70 18.80
C MET A 1 -47.61 -21.33 18.26
N PRO A 2 -47.24 -21.69 17.03
CA PRO A 2 -45.97 -21.25 16.44
C PRO A 2 -46.00 -19.74 16.15
N ARG A 3 -44.92 -19.03 16.48
CA ARG A 3 -44.80 -17.57 16.31
C ARG A 3 -44.65 -17.23 14.82
N SER A 4 -45.46 -16.29 14.32
CA SER A 4 -45.41 -15.88 12.91
C SER A 4 -44.05 -15.24 12.56
N ARG A 5 -43.57 -15.53 11.35
CA ARG A 5 -42.34 -14.91 10.81
C ARG A 5 -42.61 -13.44 10.51
N ILE A 6 -41.77 -12.56 11.07
CA ILE A 6 -41.85 -11.10 10.91
C ILE A 6 -41.36 -10.63 9.53
N TYR A 7 -40.50 -11.43 8.88
CA TYR A 7 -39.97 -11.13 7.55
C TYR A 7 -40.23 -12.31 6.63
N HIS A 8 -40.86 -12.05 5.48
CA HIS A 8 -41.25 -13.08 4.53
C HIS A 8 -40.18 -13.29 3.46
N THR A 9 -39.41 -12.25 3.15
CA THR A 9 -38.32 -12.31 2.17
C THR A 9 -36.93 -12.10 2.80
N LYS A 10 -35.88 -12.57 2.10
CA LYS A 10 -34.49 -12.29 2.49
C LYS A 10 -34.15 -10.80 2.34
N ALA A 11 -34.76 -10.12 1.36
CA ALA A 11 -34.55 -8.70 1.11
C ALA A 11 -35.09 -7.82 2.25
N GLU A 12 -36.31 -8.08 2.72
CA GLU A 12 -36.92 -7.38 3.87
C GLU A 12 -36.08 -7.51 5.13
N ARG A 13 -35.61 -8.73 5.41
CA ARG A 13 -34.75 -8.99 6.57
C ARG A 13 -33.45 -8.21 6.50
N LYS A 14 -32.84 -8.13 5.31
CA LYS A 14 -31.59 -7.37 5.09
C LYS A 14 -31.82 -5.87 5.27
N ALA A 15 -32.94 -5.34 4.74
CA ALA A 15 -33.31 -3.94 4.91
C ALA A 15 -33.57 -3.59 6.38
N ALA A 16 -34.32 -4.43 7.11
CA ALA A 16 -34.59 -4.24 8.53
C ALA A 16 -33.31 -4.29 9.37
N ASN A 17 -32.40 -5.22 9.09
CA ASN A 17 -31.10 -5.30 9.77
C ASN A 17 -30.23 -4.06 9.50
N ARG A 18 -30.16 -3.58 8.25
CA ARG A 18 -29.44 -2.33 7.92
C ARG A 18 -30.02 -1.13 8.69
N ALA A 19 -31.34 -1.00 8.71
CA ALA A 19 -32.01 0.09 9.43
C ALA A 19 -31.77 0.01 10.95
N LYS A 20 -31.83 -1.20 11.53
CA LYS A 20 -31.50 -1.44 12.94
C LYS A 20 -30.05 -1.08 13.25
N SER A 21 -29.11 -1.55 12.44
CA SER A 21 -27.68 -1.26 12.61
C SER A 21 -27.37 0.22 12.44
N ALA A 22 -27.99 0.91 11.50
CA ALA A 22 -27.83 2.35 11.30
C ALA A 22 -28.30 3.14 12.53
N ARG A 23 -29.47 2.82 13.09
CA ARG A 23 -29.98 3.45 14.32
C ARG A 23 -29.08 3.18 15.52
N HIS A 24 -28.62 1.93 15.68
CA HIS A 24 -27.70 1.56 16.74
C HIS A 24 -26.36 2.30 16.61
N TYR A 25 -25.80 2.38 15.41
CA TYR A 25 -24.53 3.06 15.16
C TYR A 25 -24.65 4.57 15.41
N ALA A 26 -25.75 5.20 14.99
CA ALA A 26 -25.99 6.61 15.26
C ALA A 26 -26.07 6.90 16.77
N LYS A 27 -26.77 6.04 17.54
CA LYS A 27 -26.90 6.19 18.99
C LYS A 27 -25.57 5.99 19.74
N ASN A 28 -24.80 4.99 19.32
CA ASN A 28 -23.59 4.56 20.03
C ASN A 28 -22.30 5.07 19.38
N LYS A 29 -22.40 6.03 18.44
CA LYS A 29 -21.27 6.54 17.66
C LYS A 29 -20.14 7.03 18.56
N VAL A 30 -20.48 7.79 19.61
CA VAL A 30 -19.53 8.38 20.55
C VAL A 30 -18.79 7.29 21.33
N ASP A 31 -19.49 6.31 21.90
CA ASP A 31 -18.88 5.21 22.66
C ASP A 31 -18.02 4.28 21.79
N ILE A 32 -18.42 4.09 20.52
CA ILE A 32 -17.65 3.32 19.55
C ILE A 32 -16.35 4.06 19.21
N LEU A 33 -16.41 5.38 19.03
CA LEU A 33 -15.22 6.21 18.79
C LEU A 33 -14.32 6.28 20.02
N ALA A 34 -14.88 6.43 21.22
CA ALA A 34 -14.13 6.44 22.47
C ALA A 34 -13.39 5.11 22.72
N ARG A 35 -14.03 3.95 22.47
CA ARG A 35 -13.35 2.65 22.55
C ARG A 35 -12.24 2.49 21.52
N ARG A 36 -12.43 2.98 20.30
CA ARG A 36 -11.39 2.96 19.27
C ARG A 36 -10.19 3.82 19.66
N HIS A 37 -10.44 4.96 20.31
CA HIS A 37 -9.39 5.84 20.83
C HIS A 37 -8.63 5.19 21.99
N ASN A 38 -9.32 4.54 22.93
CA ASN A 38 -8.68 3.88 24.07
C ASN A 38 -7.85 2.63 23.69
N VAL A 39 -8.26 1.88 22.66
CA VAL A 39 -7.44 0.78 22.12
C VAL A 39 -6.14 1.30 21.48
N ARG A 40 -6.16 2.51 20.90
CA ARG A 40 -4.93 3.15 20.38
C ARG A 40 -4.02 3.61 21.52
N ALA A 41 -4.58 4.22 22.56
CA ALA A 41 -3.81 4.66 23.72
C ALA A 41 -3.07 3.50 24.43
N HIS A 42 -3.70 2.33 24.57
CA HIS A 42 -3.04 1.16 25.18
C HIS A 42 -1.99 0.48 24.28
N LEU A 43 -1.94 0.76 22.98
CA LEU A 43 -0.86 0.28 22.10
C LEU A 43 0.38 1.20 22.17
N ASP A 44 0.20 2.46 22.55
CA ASP A 44 1.28 3.45 22.69
C ASP A 44 1.87 3.50 24.13
N GLU A 45 1.12 3.05 25.15
CA GLU A 45 1.58 3.02 26.55
C GLU A 45 2.68 1.99 26.83
N ASP A 46 2.76 0.88 26.08
CA ASP A 46 3.86 -0.10 26.23
C ASP A 46 5.19 0.41 25.65
N ALA A 47 5.19 1.53 24.92
CA ALA A 47 6.39 2.11 24.30
C ALA A 47 6.95 3.34 25.06
N THR A 48 6.26 3.84 26.09
CA THR A 48 6.52 5.21 26.59
C THR A 48 6.59 5.31 28.12
N GLN A 49 7.43 4.49 28.76
CA GLN A 49 7.97 4.84 30.08
C GLN A 49 9.34 5.52 29.93
N ALA A 50 9.37 6.70 29.31
CA ALA A 50 10.47 7.66 29.51
C ALA A 50 10.03 9.08 29.11
N LEU A 51 10.20 10.02 30.06
CA LEU A 51 10.17 11.49 29.94
C LEU A 51 8.81 12.24 29.94
N THR A 52 8.39 12.53 31.16
CA THR A 52 8.07 13.84 31.76
C THR A 52 7.90 15.09 30.87
N THR A 53 6.72 15.72 31.01
CA THR A 53 6.38 17.16 30.94
C THR A 53 6.89 18.02 29.77
N GLN A 54 5.94 18.48 28.93
CA GLN A 54 5.66 19.91 28.70
C GLN A 54 4.40 20.10 27.83
N THR A 55 3.38 20.73 28.41
CA THR A 55 2.21 21.27 27.71
C THR A 55 2.60 22.53 26.94
N GLY A 56 2.90 22.37 25.65
CA GLY A 56 2.84 23.43 24.65
C GLY A 56 1.70 23.17 23.66
N PRO A 57 1.27 24.16 22.85
CA PRO A 57 0.31 23.91 21.77
C PRO A 57 0.93 22.87 20.83
N GLN A 58 0.34 21.67 20.80
CA GLN A 58 0.76 20.62 19.89
C GLN A 58 0.53 21.11 18.46
N ILE A 59 1.59 21.58 17.82
CA ILE A 59 1.67 21.65 16.37
C ILE A 59 1.38 20.23 15.91
N ALA A 60 0.21 20.00 15.32
CA ALA A 60 -0.17 18.68 14.83
C ALA A 60 0.97 18.15 13.97
N SER A 61 1.48 16.96 14.30
CA SER A 61 2.54 16.33 13.52
C SER A 61 2.11 16.31 12.05
N PRO A 62 2.96 16.70 11.10
CA PRO A 62 2.61 16.71 9.68
C PRO A 62 2.10 15.35 9.18
N GLU A 63 2.44 14.26 9.87
CA GLU A 63 1.98 12.90 9.54
C GLU A 63 0.48 12.67 9.82
N THR A 64 -0.18 13.47 10.67
CA THR A 64 -1.63 13.37 10.91
C THR A 64 -2.45 14.30 10.04
N ASP A 65 -1.83 15.24 9.32
CA ASP A 65 -2.52 16.11 8.38
C ASP A 65 -2.80 15.38 7.06
N VAL A 66 -4.10 15.27 6.73
CA VAL A 66 -4.57 14.64 5.50
C VAL A 66 -4.06 15.37 4.26
N SER A 67 -4.00 16.69 4.29
CA SER A 67 -3.55 17.49 3.15
C SER A 67 -2.08 17.22 2.86
N TRP A 68 -1.25 17.13 3.91
CA TRP A 68 0.13 16.72 3.80
C TRP A 68 0.27 15.31 3.21
N ASN A 69 -0.52 14.34 3.69
CA ASN A 69 -0.48 12.96 3.19
C ASN A 69 -0.90 12.85 1.71
N ILE A 70 -1.93 13.60 1.28
CA ILE A 70 -2.33 13.66 -0.13
C ILE A 70 -1.20 14.23 -0.98
N ASN A 71 -0.62 15.37 -0.57
CA ASN A 71 0.50 15.99 -1.29
C ASN A 71 1.72 15.06 -1.33
N ARG A 72 1.97 14.29 -0.27
CA ARG A 72 3.06 13.31 -0.21
C ARG A 72 2.85 12.17 -1.21
N VAL A 73 1.63 11.64 -1.32
CA VAL A 73 1.29 10.60 -2.31
C VAL A 73 1.48 11.13 -3.74
N GLN A 74 1.07 12.37 -4.01
CA GLN A 74 1.28 13.00 -5.31
C GLN A 74 2.77 13.22 -5.63
N GLN A 75 3.58 13.56 -4.62
CA GLN A 75 5.02 13.64 -4.77
C GLN A 75 5.63 12.28 -5.09
N ILE A 76 5.28 11.24 -4.31
CA ILE A 76 5.75 9.87 -4.55
C ILE A 76 5.33 9.40 -5.94
N SER A 77 4.11 9.70 -6.38
CA SER A 77 3.64 9.38 -7.73
C SER A 77 4.54 9.97 -8.81
N ARG A 78 4.92 11.24 -8.69
CA ARG A 78 5.83 11.90 -9.65
C ARG A 78 7.24 11.31 -9.60
N GLU A 79 7.77 11.07 -8.40
CA GLU A 79 9.09 10.47 -8.20
C GLU A 79 9.15 9.05 -8.77
N LEU A 80 8.13 8.23 -8.49
CA LEU A 80 8.00 6.86 -8.99
C LEU A 80 7.91 6.85 -10.52
N ASN A 81 7.00 7.64 -11.10
CA ASN A 81 6.82 7.70 -12.54
C ASN A 81 8.08 8.20 -13.27
N SER A 82 8.78 9.18 -12.69
CA SER A 82 10.08 9.61 -13.20
C SER A 82 11.11 8.49 -13.13
N PHE A 83 11.18 7.78 -12.00
CA PHE A 83 12.14 6.68 -11.80
C PHE A 83 11.93 5.50 -12.74
N ILE A 84 10.67 5.14 -13.02
CA ILE A 84 10.33 4.02 -13.92
C ILE A 84 10.07 4.48 -15.36
N ASN A 85 10.38 5.73 -15.71
CA ASN A 85 10.10 6.31 -17.03
C ASN A 85 8.65 6.10 -17.52
N ASN A 86 7.67 6.22 -16.60
CA ASN A 86 6.24 6.00 -16.82
C ASN A 86 5.86 4.59 -17.33
N SER A 87 6.76 3.61 -17.26
CA SER A 87 6.49 2.25 -17.73
C SER A 87 7.21 1.21 -16.85
N PRO A 88 6.49 0.53 -15.94
CA PRO A 88 7.05 -0.56 -15.14
C PRO A 88 7.75 -1.63 -15.97
N SER A 89 7.18 -2.01 -17.12
CA SER A 89 7.75 -3.04 -17.99
C SER A 89 9.03 -2.58 -18.69
N ALA A 90 9.04 -1.34 -19.23
CA ALA A 90 10.25 -0.80 -19.84
C ALA A 90 11.37 -0.61 -18.80
N PHE A 91 11.01 -0.18 -17.59
CA PHE A 91 11.95 -0.07 -16.49
C PHE A 91 12.53 -1.43 -16.08
N ALA A 92 11.71 -2.45 -15.87
CA ALA A 92 12.17 -3.80 -15.57
C ALA A 92 13.07 -4.36 -16.68
N ASN A 93 12.74 -4.09 -17.94
CA ASN A 93 13.57 -4.46 -19.08
C ASN A 93 14.95 -3.77 -19.07
N ILE A 94 15.02 -2.49 -18.71
CA ILE A 94 16.31 -1.77 -18.56
C ILE A 94 17.14 -2.40 -17.44
N VAL A 95 16.54 -2.64 -16.27
CA VAL A 95 17.22 -3.27 -15.13
C VAL A 95 17.74 -4.66 -15.50
N TYR A 96 16.93 -5.46 -16.20
CA TYR A 96 17.33 -6.76 -16.73
C TYR A 96 18.54 -6.64 -17.66
N MET A 97 18.51 -5.70 -18.63
CA MET A 97 19.61 -5.51 -19.57
C MET A 97 20.91 -5.09 -18.87
N ASP A 98 20.81 -4.21 -17.88
CA ASP A 98 21.95 -3.79 -17.08
C ASP A 98 22.55 -4.95 -16.28
N TYR A 99 21.70 -5.82 -15.72
CA TYR A 99 22.13 -7.04 -15.03
C TYR A 99 22.87 -8.00 -15.98
N ILE A 100 22.30 -8.31 -17.15
CA ILE A 100 22.95 -9.21 -18.13
C ILE A 100 24.28 -8.64 -18.60
N LYS A 101 24.35 -7.33 -18.87
CA LYS A 101 25.59 -6.68 -19.28
C LYS A 101 26.69 -6.84 -18.23
N ILE A 102 26.35 -6.75 -16.95
CA ILE A 102 27.32 -6.94 -15.86
C ILE A 102 27.68 -8.42 -15.71
N LEU A 103 26.71 -9.32 -15.86
CA LEU A 103 26.95 -10.77 -15.87
C LEU A 103 27.93 -11.18 -16.98
N GLU A 104 27.82 -10.60 -18.18
CA GLU A 104 28.75 -10.83 -19.30
C GLU A 104 30.19 -10.39 -19.00
N THR A 105 30.39 -9.45 -18.07
CA THR A 105 31.74 -9.09 -17.58
C THR A 105 32.31 -10.09 -16.57
N GLY A 106 31.56 -11.13 -16.22
CA GLY A 106 31.93 -12.15 -15.24
C GLY A 106 31.64 -11.78 -13.78
N THR A 107 30.83 -10.73 -13.55
CA THR A 107 30.42 -10.30 -12.21
C THR A 107 28.93 -10.58 -12.03
N ASP A 108 28.57 -11.32 -10.98
CA ASP A 108 27.17 -11.55 -10.61
C ASP A 108 26.79 -10.57 -9.49
N ASP A 109 26.36 -9.37 -9.87
CA ASP A 109 25.98 -8.31 -8.95
C ASP A 109 24.46 -8.11 -8.93
N LEU A 110 23.80 -8.76 -7.98
CA LEU A 110 22.36 -8.65 -7.79
C LEU A 110 21.92 -7.26 -7.29
N THR A 111 22.85 -6.41 -6.84
CA THR A 111 22.50 -5.06 -6.34
C THR A 111 21.86 -4.19 -7.42
N ILE A 112 22.13 -4.49 -8.70
CA ILE A 112 21.49 -3.87 -9.87
C ILE A 112 19.97 -4.02 -9.82
N ILE A 113 19.48 -5.15 -9.30
CA ILE A 113 18.05 -5.46 -9.16
C ILE A 113 17.54 -5.08 -7.76
N GLU A 114 18.32 -5.37 -6.71
CA GLU A 114 17.90 -5.15 -5.32
C GLU A 114 17.76 -3.66 -4.96
N VAL A 115 18.66 -2.80 -5.43
CA VAL A 115 18.63 -1.36 -5.15
C VAL A 115 17.36 -0.69 -5.69
N PRO A 116 16.99 -0.84 -6.98
CA PRO A 116 15.73 -0.29 -7.48
C PRO A 116 14.50 -0.92 -6.80
N LEU A 117 14.52 -2.23 -6.54
CA LEU A 117 13.44 -2.93 -5.83
C LEU A 117 13.23 -2.32 -4.44
N GLY A 118 14.29 -2.20 -3.63
CA GLY A 118 14.23 -1.64 -2.30
C GLY A 118 13.75 -0.18 -2.27
N ARG A 119 14.09 0.61 -3.30
CA ARG A 119 13.58 1.98 -3.44
C ARG A 119 12.07 2.01 -3.67
N ILE A 120 11.54 1.17 -4.56
CA ILE A 120 10.11 1.14 -4.86
C ILE A 120 9.32 0.58 -3.67
N MET A 121 9.84 -0.43 -2.97
CA MET A 121 9.24 -0.96 -1.74
C MET A 121 9.12 0.13 -0.65
N LYS A 122 10.14 0.98 -0.48
CA LYS A 122 10.08 2.12 0.45
C LYS A 122 8.95 3.11 0.08
N TRP A 123 8.77 3.39 -1.21
CA TRP A 123 7.64 4.21 -1.67
C TRP A 123 6.30 3.53 -1.42
N GLN A 124 6.17 2.23 -1.68
CA GLN A 124 4.95 1.47 -1.40
C GLN A 124 4.58 1.52 0.09
N GLN A 125 5.56 1.34 0.99
CA GLN A 125 5.35 1.48 2.43
C GLN A 125 4.88 2.89 2.83
N GLN A 126 5.44 3.93 2.21
CA GLN A 126 5.01 5.31 2.45
C GLN A 126 3.59 5.56 1.93
N ILE A 127 3.26 5.04 0.75
CA ILE A 127 1.91 5.09 0.18
C ILE A 127 0.91 4.42 1.12
N ASP A 128 1.23 3.23 1.65
CA ASP A 128 0.36 2.51 2.57
C ASP A 128 0.15 3.28 3.89
N LYS A 129 1.20 3.92 4.42
CA LYS A 129 1.10 4.81 5.59
C LYS A 129 0.17 5.99 5.33
N CYS A 130 0.36 6.71 4.23
CA CYS A 130 -0.53 7.80 3.84
C CYS A 130 -1.96 7.33 3.61
N GLY A 131 -2.13 6.13 3.03
CA GLY A 131 -3.44 5.55 2.76
C GLY A 131 -4.23 5.24 4.01
N ASN A 132 -3.58 4.81 5.09
CA ASN A 132 -4.26 4.61 6.37
C ASN A 132 -4.82 5.93 6.94
N VAL A 133 -4.06 7.03 6.83
CA VAL A 133 -4.50 8.36 7.29
C VAL A 133 -5.64 8.88 6.42
N ILE A 134 -5.48 8.84 5.09
CA ILE A 134 -6.50 9.29 4.13
C ILE A 134 -7.79 8.50 4.28
N LEU A 135 -7.71 7.17 4.42
CA LEU A 135 -8.89 6.33 4.61
C LEU A 135 -9.62 6.65 5.91
N GLN A 136 -8.89 6.96 6.99
CA GLN A 136 -9.49 7.29 8.27
C GLN A 136 -10.26 8.61 8.22
N GLU A 137 -9.71 9.63 7.58
CA GLU A 137 -10.23 10.99 7.62
C GLU A 137 -11.18 11.32 6.46
N CYS A 138 -10.90 10.82 5.24
CA CYS A 138 -11.69 11.06 4.03
C CYS A 138 -12.57 9.87 3.61
N GLY A 139 -12.28 8.66 4.08
CA GLY A 139 -12.95 7.44 3.61
C GLY A 139 -12.53 7.02 2.21
N ALA A 140 -13.36 6.21 1.54
CA ALA A 140 -13.09 5.66 0.21
C ALA A 140 -13.50 6.64 -0.92
N GLY A 141 -12.93 7.85 -0.89
CA GLY A 141 -13.16 8.92 -1.87
C GLY A 141 -12.19 8.88 -3.06
N LYS A 142 -12.14 9.99 -3.81
CA LYS A 142 -11.27 10.17 -5.00
C LYS A 142 -9.79 10.13 -4.63
N GLU A 143 -9.46 10.59 -3.44
CA GLU A 143 -8.12 10.61 -2.87
C GLU A 143 -7.59 9.19 -2.69
N MET A 144 -8.47 8.29 -2.21
CA MET A 144 -8.15 6.87 -2.03
C MET A 144 -8.03 6.14 -3.38
N GLU A 145 -8.85 6.51 -4.36
CA GLU A 145 -8.75 5.98 -5.74
C GLU A 145 -7.43 6.38 -6.40
N SER A 146 -7.04 7.66 -6.29
CA SER A 146 -5.77 8.19 -6.77
C SER A 146 -4.58 7.46 -6.12
N LEU A 147 -4.64 7.27 -4.80
CA LEU A 147 -3.64 6.47 -4.08
C LEU A 147 -3.56 5.03 -4.58
N GLY A 148 -4.73 4.41 -4.81
CA GLY A 148 -4.83 3.06 -5.37
C GLY A 148 -4.14 2.93 -6.72
N ALA A 149 -4.30 3.91 -7.61
CA ALA A 149 -3.62 3.93 -8.91
C ALA A 149 -2.09 3.96 -8.76
N VAL A 150 -1.56 4.81 -7.88
CA VAL A 150 -0.10 4.88 -7.60
C VAL A 150 0.39 3.56 -7.00
N ARG A 151 -0.39 2.97 -6.09
CA ARG A 151 -0.07 1.69 -5.47
C ARG A 151 -0.02 0.55 -6.48
N ILE A 152 -0.93 0.52 -7.44
CA ILE A 152 -0.93 -0.49 -8.52
C ILE A 152 0.36 -0.39 -9.34
N ILE A 153 0.75 0.82 -9.75
CA ILE A 153 1.98 1.04 -10.52
C ILE A 153 3.21 0.56 -9.74
N ALA A 154 3.32 0.93 -8.46
CA ALA A 154 4.41 0.48 -7.60
C ALA A 154 4.44 -1.06 -7.45
N SER A 155 3.26 -1.67 -7.28
CA SER A 155 3.15 -3.13 -7.10
C SER A 155 3.57 -3.89 -8.35
N ILE A 156 3.11 -3.46 -9.54
CA ILE A 156 3.53 -4.07 -10.81
C ILE A 156 5.05 -3.99 -10.99
N ALA A 157 5.66 -2.84 -10.68
CA ALA A 157 7.10 -2.69 -10.79
C ALA A 157 7.85 -3.58 -9.79
N ILE A 158 7.33 -3.72 -8.56
CA ILE A 158 7.88 -4.62 -7.54
C ILE A 158 7.80 -6.07 -8.02
N ASP A 159 6.63 -6.52 -8.50
CA ASP A 159 6.42 -7.88 -8.97
C ASP A 159 7.42 -8.23 -10.08
N TYR A 160 7.58 -7.35 -11.07
CA TYR A 160 8.54 -7.54 -12.15
C TYR A 160 9.99 -7.66 -11.67
N LEU A 161 10.41 -6.82 -10.73
CA LEU A 161 11.76 -6.86 -10.19
C LEU A 161 11.98 -8.08 -9.27
N GLN A 162 10.98 -8.49 -8.51
CA GLN A 162 11.04 -9.69 -7.67
C GLN A 162 11.17 -10.93 -8.53
N ASP A 163 10.37 -11.07 -9.58
CA ASP A 163 10.48 -12.18 -10.53
C ASP A 163 11.86 -12.20 -11.19
N THR A 164 12.33 -11.02 -11.63
CA THR A 164 13.66 -10.87 -12.23
C THR A 164 14.77 -11.31 -11.26
N LEU A 165 14.68 -10.90 -9.99
CA LEU A 165 15.63 -11.29 -8.94
C LEU A 165 15.57 -12.80 -8.67
N CYS A 166 14.37 -13.38 -8.59
CA CYS A 166 14.19 -14.81 -8.37
C CYS A 166 14.81 -15.65 -9.49
N GLU A 167 14.61 -15.26 -10.75
CA GLU A 167 15.20 -15.95 -11.90
C GLU A 167 16.73 -15.79 -11.94
N ALA A 168 17.24 -14.58 -11.66
CA ALA A 168 18.67 -14.30 -11.57
C ALA A 168 19.36 -15.14 -10.48
N MET A 169 18.74 -15.28 -9.31
CA MET A 169 19.25 -16.10 -8.21
C MET A 169 19.19 -17.62 -8.51
N SER A 170 18.28 -18.05 -9.39
CA SER A 170 18.04 -19.47 -9.67
C SER A 170 18.96 -20.01 -10.76
N ASP A 171 18.89 -19.41 -11.95
CA ASP A 171 19.73 -19.76 -13.10
C ASP A 171 19.75 -18.59 -14.10
N PRO A 172 20.82 -17.77 -14.11
CA PRO A 172 20.96 -16.66 -15.06
C PRO A 172 20.90 -17.09 -16.53
N THR A 173 21.32 -18.32 -16.86
CA THR A 173 21.29 -18.83 -18.23
C THR A 173 19.85 -19.13 -18.65
N ALA A 174 19.09 -19.82 -17.79
CA ALA A 174 17.67 -20.08 -18.02
C ALA A 174 16.87 -18.77 -18.11
N MET A 175 17.21 -17.78 -17.29
CA MET A 175 16.62 -16.44 -17.33
C MET A 175 16.85 -15.76 -18.69
N GLN A 176 18.07 -15.82 -19.24
CA GLN A 176 18.36 -15.30 -20.58
C GLN A 176 17.56 -16.00 -21.68
N GLU A 177 17.39 -17.33 -21.59
CA GLU A 177 16.52 -18.06 -22.51
C GLU A 177 15.06 -17.64 -22.38
N ALA A 178 14.56 -17.47 -21.15
CA ALA A 178 13.21 -17.02 -20.89
C ALA A 178 12.96 -15.63 -21.48
N TYR A 179 13.92 -14.72 -21.33
CA TYR A 179 13.88 -13.38 -21.92
C TYR A 179 13.82 -13.43 -23.46
N LYS A 180 14.68 -14.23 -24.10
CA LYS A 180 14.68 -14.42 -25.56
C LYS A 180 13.36 -14.98 -26.08
N ARG A 181 12.67 -15.78 -25.26
CA ARG A 181 11.36 -16.38 -25.58
C ARG A 181 10.18 -15.48 -25.20
N GLY A 182 10.40 -14.27 -24.68
CA GLY A 182 9.33 -13.37 -24.25
C GLY A 182 8.54 -13.90 -23.04
N ARG A 183 9.17 -14.73 -22.20
CA ARG A 183 8.47 -15.46 -21.12
C ARG A 183 8.57 -14.79 -19.76
N LEU A 184 9.41 -13.78 -19.59
CA LEU A 184 9.48 -13.02 -18.34
C LEU A 184 8.20 -12.21 -18.14
N ASN A 185 7.80 -12.04 -16.88
CA ASN A 185 6.50 -11.44 -16.57
C ASN A 185 6.37 -10.00 -17.06
N PHE A 186 7.46 -9.23 -17.09
CA PHE A 186 7.46 -7.86 -17.61
C PHE A 186 7.35 -7.77 -19.15
N GLN A 187 7.41 -8.89 -19.88
CA GLN A 187 7.30 -8.94 -21.35
C GLN A 187 5.90 -9.37 -21.84
N ARG A 188 4.99 -9.73 -20.93
CA ARG A 188 3.62 -10.16 -21.24
C ARG A 188 2.64 -9.01 -21.15
#